data_AF-A0A520RC10-F1
#
_entry.id   AF-A0A520RC10-F1
#
_cell.length_a   1.000
_cell.length_b   1.000
_cell.length_c   1.000
_cell.angle_alpha   90.00
_cell.angle_beta   90.00
_cell.angle_gamma   90.00
#
_symmetry.space_group_name_H-M   'P 1'
#
loop_
_entity.id
_entity.type
_entity.pdbx_description
1 polymer ?
#
loop_
_entity_poly.entity_id
_entity_poly.type
_entity_poly.pdbx_seq_one_letter_code
_entity_poly.pdbx_strand_id
1 'polypeptide(L)'
;MEDLSYIVGLGFSGADIPRALIITFFMAMLFAPQHSMWKLGFAALAIDKIIWPLISLAAAGKGTDAIMGSLESLSGTLVDDLGVYLVRYFGLTVLIGVFTSMFARLTGFGLTKRAAA
;
A
#
# COMPACT_ATOMS: atom_id res chain seq x y z
N MET A 1 -15.85 -19.91 3.47
CA MET A 1 -16.10 -18.46 3.44
C MET A 1 -15.50 -17.76 4.65
N GLU A 2 -15.44 -18.40 5.83
CA GLU A 2 -14.80 -17.86 7.04
C GLU A 2 -13.31 -17.53 6.86
N ASP A 3 -12.54 -18.40 6.18
CA ASP A 3 -11.11 -18.17 5.93
C ASP A 3 -10.82 -16.93 5.09
N LEU A 4 -11.64 -16.66 4.07
CA LEU A 4 -11.46 -15.46 3.23
C LEU A 4 -11.80 -14.19 4.00
N SER A 5 -12.88 -14.20 4.79
CA SER A 5 -13.21 -13.06 5.67
C SER A 5 -12.16 -12.83 6.75
N TYR A 6 -11.53 -13.90 7.24
CA TYR A 6 -10.45 -13.82 8.22
C TYR A 6 -9.17 -13.22 7.60
N ILE A 7 -8.78 -13.69 6.41
CA ILE A 7 -7.62 -13.14 5.67
C ILE A 7 -7.85 -11.68 5.28
N VAL A 8 -9.05 -11.31 4.82
CA VAL A 8 -9.41 -9.92 4.52
C VAL A 8 -9.40 -9.06 5.78
N GLY A 9 -9.94 -9.59 6.89
CA GLY A 9 -9.92 -8.93 8.18
C GLY A 9 -8.50 -8.66 8.68
N LEU A 10 -7.60 -9.64 8.57
CA LEU A 10 -6.18 -9.50 8.93
C LEU A 10 -5.44 -8.53 8.00
N GLY A 11 -5.71 -8.59 6.69
CA GLY A 11 -5.08 -7.72 5.70
C GLY A 11 -5.34 -6.23 5.95
N PHE A 12 -6.51 -5.89 6.49
CA PHE A 12 -6.95 -4.52 6.77
C PHE A 12 -7.35 -4.30 8.25
N SER A 13 -6.64 -4.91 9.19
CA SER A 13 -6.94 -4.80 10.63
C SER A 13 -6.40 -3.51 11.27
N GLY A 14 -7.24 -2.83 12.07
CA GLY A 14 -6.82 -1.83 13.06
C GLY A 14 -6.08 -0.60 12.51
N ALA A 15 -4.89 -0.32 13.07
CA ALA A 15 -4.06 0.86 12.78
C ALA A 15 -3.44 0.88 11.37
N ASP A 16 -3.66 -0.17 10.58
CA ASP A 16 -3.16 -0.28 9.22
C ASP A 16 -4.07 0.40 8.18
N ILE A 17 -5.37 0.55 8.47
CA ILE A 17 -6.33 1.20 7.55
C ILE A 17 -5.99 2.67 7.29
N PRO A 18 -5.77 3.53 8.33
CA PRO A 18 -5.49 4.94 8.08
C PRO A 18 -4.19 5.14 7.31
N ARG A 19 -3.19 4.30 7.58
CA ARG A 19 -1.90 4.31 6.90
C ARG A 19 -2.03 3.90 5.45
N ALA A 20 -2.74 2.82 5.17
CA ALA A 20 -3.03 2.38 3.81
C ALA A 20 -3.75 3.48 3.02
N LEU A 21 -4.72 4.17 3.63
CA LEU A 21 -5.41 5.32 3.02
C LEU A 21 -4.45 6.46 2.69
N ILE A 22 -3.57 6.84 3.62
CA ILE A 22 -2.57 7.91 3.39
C ILE A 22 -1.63 7.53 2.24
N ILE A 23 -1.04 6.33 2.28
CA ILE A 23 -0.09 5.87 1.25
C ILE A 23 -0.77 5.84 -0.13
N THR A 24 -1.95 5.24 -0.22
CA THR A 24 -2.67 5.10 -1.49
C THR A 24 -3.16 6.45 -2.03
N PHE A 25 -3.56 7.38 -1.16
CA PHE A 25 -3.90 8.75 -1.54
C PHE A 25 -2.71 9.49 -2.16
N PHE A 26 -1.56 9.52 -1.48
CA PHE A 26 -0.36 10.18 -2.00
C PHE A 26 0.16 9.51 -3.28
N MET A 27 0.14 8.18 -3.35
CA MET A 27 0.51 7.44 -4.55
C MET A 27 -0.37 7.80 -5.74
N ALA A 28 -1.70 7.85 -5.51
CA ALA A 28 -2.66 8.23 -6.53
C ALA A 28 -2.48 9.68 -6.99
N MET A 29 -2.20 10.61 -6.07
CA MET A 29 -2.05 12.03 -6.38
C MET A 29 -0.74 12.33 -7.13
N LEU A 30 0.38 11.75 -6.69
CA LEU A 30 1.71 12.13 -7.17
C LEU A 30 2.15 11.32 -8.40
N PHE A 31 1.77 10.05 -8.50
CA PHE A 31 2.41 9.12 -9.44
C PHE A 31 1.44 8.45 -10.43
N ALA A 32 0.13 8.45 -10.17
CA ALA A 32 -0.86 7.86 -11.08
C ALA A 32 -0.88 8.42 -12.52
N PRO A 33 -0.56 9.72 -12.78
CA PRO A 33 -0.58 10.24 -14.15
C PRO A 33 0.46 9.63 -15.09
N GLN A 34 1.47 8.94 -14.56
CA GLN A 34 2.64 8.45 -15.30
C GLN A 34 2.89 6.94 -15.14
N HIS A 35 2.23 6.28 -14.18
CA HIS A 35 2.51 4.89 -13.82
C HIS A 35 1.25 4.03 -13.74
N SER A 36 1.43 2.73 -14.04
CA SER A 36 0.38 1.72 -13.90
C SER A 36 -0.03 1.56 -12.43
N MET A 37 -1.34 1.48 -12.18
CA MET A 37 -1.91 1.29 -10.84
C MET A 37 -1.35 0.05 -10.14
N TRP A 38 -1.07 -1.02 -10.89
CA TRP A 38 -0.47 -2.25 -10.37
C TRP A 38 0.96 -2.05 -9.86
N LYS A 39 1.74 -1.21 -10.54
CA LYS A 39 3.10 -0.84 -10.08
C LYS A 39 3.03 0.03 -8.83
N LEU A 40 2.08 0.95 -8.78
CA LEU A 40 1.85 1.80 -7.61
C LEU A 40 1.32 1.02 -6.42
N GLY A 41 0.45 0.03 -6.63
CA GLY A 41 0.00 -0.89 -5.59
C GLY A 41 1.16 -1.69 -5.00
N PHE A 42 2.15 -2.06 -5.82
CA PHE A 42 3.30 -2.83 -5.35
C PHE A 42 4.23 -1.95 -4.54
N ALA A 43 4.49 -0.73 -5.04
CA ALA A 43 5.23 0.28 -4.28
C ALA A 43 4.54 0.61 -2.96
N ALA A 44 3.21 0.77 -2.94
CA ALA A 44 2.44 1.02 -1.73
C ALA A 44 2.56 -0.12 -0.72
N LEU A 45 2.49 -1.38 -1.18
CA LEU A 45 2.69 -2.55 -0.32
C LEU A 45 4.11 -2.57 0.27
N ALA A 46 5.13 -2.29 -0.55
CA ALA A 46 6.52 -2.23 -0.08
C ALA A 46 6.73 -1.12 0.95
N ILE A 47 6.13 0.06 0.76
CA ILE A 47 6.20 1.16 1.73
C ILE A 47 5.54 0.75 3.05
N ASP A 48 4.36 0.14 2.96
CA ASP A 48 3.57 -0.27 4.11
C ASP A 48 4.25 -1.37 4.93
N LYS A 49 4.93 -2.32 4.27
CA LYS A 49 5.60 -3.46 4.93
C LYS A 49 7.07 -3.25 5.28
N ILE A 50 7.77 -2.37 4.59
CA ILE A 50 9.21 -2.17 4.79
C ILE A 50 9.47 -0.79 5.39
N ILE A 51 9.05 0.27 4.69
CA ILE A 51 9.38 1.63 5.11
C ILE A 51 8.70 1.98 6.44
N TRP A 52 7.44 1.60 6.64
CA TRP A 52 6.73 1.96 7.86
C TRP A 52 7.27 1.30 9.12
N PRO A 53 7.54 -0.03 9.14
CA PRO A 53 8.21 -0.65 10.28
C PRO A 53 9.58 -0.04 10.58
N LEU A 54 10.36 0.27 9.54
CA LEU A 54 11.66 0.94 9.69
C LEU A 54 11.52 2.32 10.36
N ILE A 55 10.57 3.15 9.91
CA ILE A 55 10.29 4.45 10.53
C ILE A 55 9.85 4.26 11.99
N SER A 56 9.03 3.25 12.29
CA SER A 56 8.57 3.00 13.66
C SER A 56 9.70 2.57 14.60
N LEU A 57 10.64 1.74 14.11
CA LEU A 57 11.81 1.30 14.86
C LEU A 57 12.80 2.44 15.08
N ALA A 58 13.03 3.26 14.06
CA ALA A 58 13.85 4.46 14.15
C ALA A 58 13.24 5.48 15.14
N ALA A 59 11.93 5.72 15.09
CA ALA A 59 11.22 6.59 16.02
C ALA A 59 11.23 6.07 17.45
N ALA A 60 11.28 4.74 17.64
CA ALA A 60 11.46 4.10 18.94
C ALA A 60 12.91 4.11 19.45
N GLY A 61 13.86 4.70 18.71
CA GLY A 61 15.27 4.77 19.09
C GLY A 61 15.97 3.41 19.11
N LYS A 62 15.42 2.40 18.43
CA LYS A 62 16.00 1.06 18.37
C LYS A 62 17.24 1.07 17.46
N GLY A 63 18.30 0.38 17.89
CA GLY A 63 19.55 0.25 17.14
C GLY A 63 19.38 -0.53 15.81
N THR A 64 20.40 -0.47 14.97
CA THR A 64 20.45 -1.11 13.64
C THR A 64 20.16 -2.61 13.66
N ASP A 65 20.43 -3.29 14.77
CA ASP A 65 20.20 -4.72 14.93
C ASP A 65 18.70 -5.07 14.97
N ALA A 66 17.88 -4.19 15.55
CA ALA A 66 16.42 -4.37 15.55
C ALA A 66 15.83 -4.15 14.15
N ILE A 67 16.45 -3.26 13.36
CA ILE A 67 16.10 -3.02 11.97
C ILE A 67 16.42 -4.26 11.12
N MET A 68 17.62 -4.83 11.26
CA MET A 68 18.02 -6.06 10.58
C MET A 68 17.13 -7.25 10.97
N GLY A 69 16.85 -7.41 12.27
CA GLY A 69 15.95 -8.47 12.76
C GLY A 69 14.52 -8.34 12.23
N SER A 70 14.02 -7.12 11.99
CA SER A 70 12.70 -6.92 11.35
C SER A 70 12.68 -7.30 9.87
N LEU A 71 13.81 -7.18 9.18
CA LEU A 71 13.94 -7.60 7.78
C LEU A 71 14.02 -9.13 7.66
N GLU A 72 14.72 -9.77 8.60
CA GLU A 72 14.80 -11.24 8.70
C GLU A 72 13.45 -11.86 9.09
N SER A 73 12.69 -11.22 9.98
CA SER A 73 11.34 -11.73 10.31
C SER A 73 10.38 -11.62 9.13
N LEU A 74 10.49 -10.56 8.32
CA LEU A 74 9.74 -10.42 7.07
C LEU A 74 10.06 -11.55 6.08
N SER A 75 11.33 -11.93 5.94
CA SER A 75 11.70 -13.02 5.02
C SER A 75 11.26 -14.40 5.54
N GLY A 76 11.25 -14.58 6.86
CA GLY A 76 10.81 -15.82 7.51
C GLY A 76 9.31 -16.10 7.37
N THR A 77 8.45 -15.07 7.42
CA THR A 77 6.98 -15.25 7.35
C THR A 77 6.38 -14.97 5.97
N LEU A 78 7.22 -14.67 4.97
CA LEU A 78 6.77 -14.26 3.64
C LEU A 78 5.82 -15.25 2.96
N VAL A 79 6.09 -16.56 3.13
CA VAL A 79 5.30 -17.63 2.52
C VAL A 79 4.02 -17.89 3.32
N ASP A 80 4.10 -17.81 4.64
CA ASP A 80 2.96 -18.06 5.54
C ASP A 80 1.91 -16.94 5.44
N ASP A 81 2.35 -15.70 5.26
CA ASP A 81 1.48 -14.52 5.16
C ASP A 81 1.13 -14.15 3.70
N LEU A 82 1.50 -14.98 2.73
CA LEU A 82 1.39 -14.64 1.30
C LEU A 82 -0.05 -14.31 0.88
N GLY A 83 -1.04 -15.03 1.43
CA GLY A 83 -2.46 -14.76 1.21
C GLY A 83 -2.88 -13.38 1.72
N VAL A 84 -2.38 -12.97 2.90
CA VAL A 84 -2.63 -11.64 3.48
C VAL A 84 -2.00 -10.55 2.62
N TYR A 85 -0.77 -10.77 2.13
CA TYR A 85 -0.08 -9.82 1.26
C TYR A 85 -0.76 -9.65 -0.10
N LEU A 86 -1.27 -10.72 -0.70
CA LEU A 86 -2.05 -10.62 -1.94
C LEU A 86 -3.33 -9.82 -1.72
N VAL A 87 -4.10 -10.12 -0.67
CA VAL A 87 -5.34 -9.37 -0.38
C VAL A 87 -5.04 -7.90 -0.13
N ARG A 88 -3.98 -7.60 0.63
CA ARG A 88 -3.57 -6.22 0.90
C ARG A 88 -3.10 -5.51 -0.37
N TYR A 89 -2.33 -6.18 -1.22
CA TYR A 89 -1.92 -5.67 -2.53
C TYR A 89 -3.12 -5.29 -3.41
N PHE A 90 -4.11 -6.18 -3.51
CA PHE A 90 -5.32 -5.92 -4.30
C PHE A 90 -6.10 -4.74 -3.71
N GLY A 91 -6.31 -4.68 -2.40
CA GLY A 91 -7.04 -3.57 -1.79
C GLY A 91 -6.31 -2.23 -1.91
N LEU A 92 -4.98 -2.19 -1.78
CA LEU A 92 -4.17 -1.00 -2.03
C LEU A 92 -4.27 -0.54 -3.49
N THR A 93 -4.23 -1.49 -4.43
CA THR A 93 -4.35 -1.20 -5.88
C THR A 93 -5.73 -0.64 -6.21
N VAL A 94 -6.80 -1.21 -5.65
CA VAL A 94 -8.16 -0.72 -5.80
C VAL A 94 -8.30 0.68 -5.21
N LEU A 95 -7.79 0.93 -4.00
CA LEU A 95 -7.80 2.25 -3.36
C LEU A 95 -7.08 3.31 -4.20
N ILE A 96 -5.91 2.98 -4.76
CA ILE A 96 -5.19 3.87 -5.67
C ILE A 96 -6.07 4.19 -6.89
N GLY A 97 -6.68 3.18 -7.51
CA GLY A 97 -7.59 3.38 -8.65
C GLY A 97 -8.77 4.28 -8.32
N VAL A 98 -9.41 4.08 -7.15
CA VAL A 98 -10.50 4.92 -6.66
C VAL A 98 -10.02 6.36 -6.48
N PHE A 99 -8.91 6.58 -5.78
CA PHE A 99 -8.38 7.93 -5.56
C PHE A 99 -7.94 8.60 -6.86
N THR A 100 -7.30 7.88 -7.79
CA THR A 100 -6.93 8.41 -9.10
C THR A 100 -8.18 8.84 -9.87
N SER A 101 -9.25 8.04 -9.85
CA SER A 101 -10.50 8.38 -10.53
C SER A 101 -11.20 9.60 -9.90
N MET A 102 -11.23 9.69 -8.57
CA MET A 102 -11.75 10.86 -7.86
C MET A 102 -10.94 12.11 -8.15
N PHE A 103 -9.62 12.01 -8.07
CA PHE A 103 -8.71 13.12 -8.33
C PHE A 103 -8.85 13.63 -9.77
N ALA A 104 -8.92 12.73 -10.75
CA ALA A 104 -9.12 13.09 -12.15
C ALA A 104 -10.46 13.80 -12.41
N ARG A 105 -11.52 13.45 -11.67
CA ARG A 105 -12.83 14.11 -11.72
C ARG A 105 -12.80 15.50 -11.06
N LEU A 106 -12.15 15.63 -9.91
CA LEU A 106 -12.08 16.88 -9.14
C LEU A 106 -11.19 17.92 -9.81
N THR A 107 -10.08 17.49 -10.42
CA THR A 107 -9.09 18.40 -11.04
C THR A 107 -9.29 18.56 -12.54
N GLY A 108 -10.26 17.87 -13.15
CA GLY A 108 -10.48 17.87 -14.60
C GLY A 108 -9.36 17.21 -15.42
N PHE A 109 -8.32 16.68 -14.77
CA PHE A 109 -7.10 16.13 -15.39
C PHE A 109 -7.37 14.92 -16.32
N GLY A 110 -8.55 14.31 -16.21
CA GLY A 110 -8.99 13.20 -17.06
C GLY A 110 -9.70 13.61 -18.37
N LEU A 111 -10.16 14.85 -18.52
CA LEU A 111 -10.81 15.32 -19.76
C LEU A 111 -9.81 15.93 -20.75
N THR A 112 -8.76 16.58 -20.26
CA THR A 112 -7.78 17.29 -21.10
C THR A 112 -6.85 16.35 -21.87
N LYS A 113 -6.46 15.19 -21.32
CA LYS A 113 -5.63 14.20 -22.05
C LYS A 113 -6.41 13.39 -23.09
N ARG A 114 -7.73 13.24 -22.95
CA ARG A 114 -8.57 12.55 -23.96
C ARG A 114 -9.01 13.45 -25.10
N ALA A 115 -9.03 14.77 -24.91
CA ALA A 115 -9.32 15.73 -25.97
C ALA A 115 -8.09 16.06 -26.86
N ALA A 116 -6.90 15.60 -26.47
CA ALA A 116 -5.63 15.85 -27.17
C ALA A 116 -5.07 14.61 -27.89
N ALA A 117 -5.83 13.52 -27.97
CA ALA A 117 -5.49 12.29 -28.68
C ALA A 117 -6.46 12.06 -29.85
#